data_AF-A0A2H3DMM8-F1
#
_entry.id   AF-A0A2H3DMM8-F1
#
_cell.length_a   1.000
_cell.length_b   1.000
_cell.length_c   1.000
_cell.angle_alpha   90.00
_cell.angle_beta   90.00
_cell.angle_gamma   90.00
#
_symmetry.space_group_name_H-M   'P 1'
#
loop_
_entity.id
_entity.type
_entity.pdbx_description
1 polymer ?
#
loop_
_entity_poly.entity_id
_entity_poly.type
_entity_poly.pdbx_seq_one_letter_code
_entity_poly.pdbx_strand_id
1 'polypeptide(L)'
;EAKKAATDDGRNKKRAPVEPPVFTKKEVATLKQCIKVLDWYHQNGKNQSKTAKHFAAIYPNLKIKQPLVSAWIKDEQKWREEYAKSS
;
A
#
# COMPACT_ATOMS: atom_id res chain seq x y z
N GLU A 1 -11.39 -12.21 42.96
CA GLU A 1 -9.95 -12.56 42.94
C GLU A 1 -9.72 -13.53 41.79
N ALA A 2 -8.72 -13.27 40.92
CA ALA A 2 -8.05 -14.19 39.97
C ALA A 2 -8.93 -14.99 38.95
N LYS A 3 -8.58 -15.22 37.68
CA LYS A 3 -7.36 -15.08 36.85
C LYS A 3 -7.78 -15.27 35.37
N LYS A 4 -6.88 -14.81 34.49
CA LYS A 4 -6.90 -14.79 33.02
C LYS A 4 -6.92 -16.18 32.36
N ALA A 5 -7.31 -16.27 31.08
CA ALA A 5 -6.41 -16.63 29.95
C ALA A 5 -7.18 -16.89 28.64
N ALA A 6 -6.45 -16.71 27.52
CA ALA A 6 -6.87 -16.71 26.13
C ALA A 6 -6.91 -18.11 25.47
N THR A 7 -7.49 -18.20 24.27
CA THR A 7 -7.07 -19.02 23.10
C THR A 7 -7.81 -18.42 21.89
N ASP A 8 -7.14 -17.82 20.91
CA ASP A 8 -6.38 -18.41 19.79
C ASP A 8 -7.22 -19.39 18.96
N ASP A 9 -7.68 -18.95 17.78
CA ASP A 9 -8.06 -19.84 16.70
C ASP A 9 -7.65 -19.24 15.34
N GLY A 10 -6.54 -19.78 14.82
CA GLY A 10 -6.61 -20.51 13.56
C GLY A 10 -7.02 -19.72 12.32
N ARG A 11 -6.16 -18.83 11.82
CA ARG A 11 -6.21 -18.46 10.39
C ARG A 11 -4.89 -18.79 9.69
N ASN A 12 -4.76 -20.08 9.39
CA ASN A 12 -3.79 -20.65 8.45
C ASN A 12 -3.99 -20.03 7.05
N LYS A 13 -3.34 -18.89 6.80
CA LYS A 13 -3.04 -18.45 5.44
C LYS A 13 -1.64 -18.95 5.11
N LYS A 14 -1.57 -19.99 4.27
CA LYS A 14 -0.36 -20.43 3.58
C LYS A 14 0.31 -19.20 2.95
N ARG A 15 1.34 -18.67 3.60
CA ARG A 15 2.16 -17.60 3.05
C ARG A 15 3.09 -18.28 2.06
N ALA A 16 2.87 -18.03 0.77
CA ALA A 16 3.87 -18.32 -0.25
C ALA A 16 5.22 -17.74 0.20
N PRO A 17 6.36 -18.32 -0.19
CA PRO A 17 7.67 -17.77 0.13
C PRO A 17 7.77 -16.38 -0.50
N VAL A 18 7.47 -15.35 0.27
CA VAL A 18 7.71 -13.97 -0.13
C VAL A 18 9.19 -13.77 0.07
N GLU A 19 9.95 -14.00 -1.00
CA GLU A 19 11.32 -13.51 -1.10
C GLU A 19 11.33 -12.05 -0.63
N PRO A 20 12.31 -11.66 0.21
CA PRO A 20 12.33 -10.31 0.75
C PRO A 20 12.36 -9.33 -0.42
N PRO A 21 11.53 -8.27 -0.40
CA PRO A 21 11.51 -7.30 -1.47
C PRO A 21 12.90 -6.69 -1.66
N VAL A 22 13.62 -7.09 -2.71
CA VAL A 22 14.98 -6.61 -2.96
C VAL A 22 14.88 -5.20 -3.53
N PHE A 23 15.25 -4.22 -2.70
CA PHE A 23 15.45 -2.85 -3.15
C PHE A 23 16.71 -2.81 -4.02
N THR A 24 16.55 -2.83 -5.35
CA THR A 24 17.69 -2.82 -6.29
C THR A 24 18.05 -1.42 -6.75
N LYS A 25 17.07 -0.51 -6.84
CA LYS A 25 17.25 0.88 -7.24
C LYS A 25 16.07 1.75 -6.82
N LYS A 26 16.29 3.06 -6.66
CA LYS A 26 15.21 4.02 -6.40
C LYS A 26 14.44 4.25 -7.70
N GLU A 27 13.16 3.93 -7.70
CA GLU A 27 12.28 4.15 -8.86
C GLU A 27 11.30 5.28 -8.58
N VAL A 28 10.91 6.01 -9.63
CA VAL A 28 9.84 7.00 -9.58
C VAL A 28 8.52 6.26 -9.81
N ALA A 29 7.49 6.59 -9.03
CA ALA A 29 6.19 5.97 -9.18
C ALA A 29 5.58 6.33 -10.54
N THR A 30 5.21 5.32 -11.30
CA THR A 30 4.47 5.51 -12.55
C THR A 30 3.04 5.94 -12.28
N LEU A 31 2.42 6.65 -13.23
CA LEU A 31 0.99 7.05 -13.16
C LEU A 31 0.08 5.87 -12.79
N LYS A 32 0.28 4.72 -13.44
CA LYS A 32 -0.49 3.49 -13.17
C LYS A 32 -0.32 2.98 -11.73
N GLN A 33 0.88 3.09 -11.16
CA GLN A 33 1.14 2.73 -9.76
C GLN A 33 0.46 3.72 -8.80
N CYS A 34 0.53 5.02 -9.08
CA CYS A 34 -0.17 6.05 -8.29
C CYS A 34 -1.67 5.80 -8.26
N ILE A 35 -2.30 5.59 -9.42
CA ILE A 35 -3.74 5.30 -9.53
C ILE A 35 -4.11 4.03 -8.77
N LYS A 36 -3.33 2.95 -8.91
CA LYS A 36 -3.57 1.70 -8.17
C LYS A 36 -3.50 1.89 -6.65
N VAL A 37 -2.60 2.74 -6.16
CA VAL A 37 -2.48 3.07 -4.73
C VAL A 37 -3.69 3.87 -4.26
N LEU A 38 -4.17 4.83 -5.05
CA LEU A 38 -5.35 5.63 -4.77
C LEU A 38 -6.64 4.79 -4.76
N ASP A 39 -6.84 3.92 -5.75
CA ASP A 39 -7.99 3.02 -5.80
C ASP A 39 -8.05 2.10 -4.58
N TRP A 40 -6.92 1.50 -4.21
CA TRP A 40 -6.85 0.65 -3.02
C TRP A 40 -7.11 1.43 -1.74
N TYR A 41 -6.63 2.68 -1.64
CA TYR A 41 -6.91 3.56 -0.51
C TYR A 41 -8.42 3.76 -0.30
N HIS A 42 -9.17 4.03 -1.38
CA HIS A 42 -10.62 4.19 -1.29
C HIS A 42 -11.34 2.88 -0.97
N GLN A 43 -10.95 1.77 -1.58
CA GLN A 43 -11.55 0.45 -1.33
C GLN A 43 -11.32 -0.06 0.10
N ASN A 44 -10.20 0.29 0.71
CA ASN A 44 -9.80 -0.24 2.02
C ASN A 44 -9.97 0.78 3.16
N GLY A 45 -10.99 1.64 3.05
CA GLY A 45 -11.47 2.51 4.13
C GLY A 45 -10.60 3.74 4.38
N LYS A 46 -9.91 4.26 3.36
CA LYS A 46 -9.15 5.52 3.41
C LYS A 46 -8.08 5.56 4.50
N ASN A 47 -7.38 4.44 4.70
CA ASN A 47 -6.34 4.32 5.73
C ASN A 47 -4.92 4.41 5.13
N GLN A 48 -4.34 5.62 5.14
CA GLN A 48 -3.06 5.92 4.49
C GLN A 48 -1.90 5.06 4.99
N SER A 49 -1.82 4.84 6.30
CA SER A 49 -0.77 4.02 6.93
C SER A 49 -0.85 2.56 6.48
N LYS A 50 -2.07 2.03 6.33
CA LYS A 50 -2.30 0.66 5.86
C LYS A 50 -1.99 0.55 4.36
N THR A 51 -2.36 1.55 3.57
CA THR A 51 -2.01 1.65 2.14
C THR A 51 -0.50 1.65 1.95
N ALA A 52 0.23 2.52 2.67
CA ALA A 52 1.68 2.60 2.57
C ALA A 52 2.35 1.27 2.91
N LYS A 53 1.94 0.59 4.00
CA LYS A 53 2.48 -0.72 4.37
C LYS A 53 2.22 -1.80 3.31
N HIS A 54 1.02 -1.80 2.73
CA HIS A 54 0.66 -2.75 1.67
C HIS A 54 1.55 -2.56 0.43
N PHE A 55 1.68 -1.32 -0.04
CA PHE A 55 2.44 -1.03 -1.26
C PHE A 55 3.95 -0.94 -1.05
N ALA A 56 4.44 -0.75 0.18
CA ALA A 56 5.87 -0.88 0.47
C ALA A 56 6.38 -2.32 0.22
N ALA A 57 5.52 -3.33 0.42
CA ALA A 57 5.86 -4.72 0.12
C ALA A 57 5.74 -5.04 -1.38
N ILE A 58 4.77 -4.44 -2.08
CA ILE A 58 4.53 -4.67 -3.51
C ILE A 58 5.53 -3.90 -4.38
N TYR A 59 5.88 -2.68 -3.96
CA TYR A 59 6.77 -1.75 -4.66
C TYR A 59 7.90 -1.27 -3.75
N PRO A 60 8.84 -2.15 -3.37
CA PRO A 60 9.91 -1.78 -2.45
C PRO A 60 10.86 -0.71 -3.00
N ASN A 61 11.05 -0.69 -4.33
CA ASN A 61 11.85 0.31 -5.04
C ASN A 61 11.27 1.73 -4.98
N LEU A 62 9.95 1.85 -4.82
CA LEU A 62 9.27 3.14 -4.73
C LEU A 62 9.34 3.76 -3.34
N LYS A 63 9.72 2.98 -2.31
CA LYS A 63 9.78 3.41 -0.91
C LYS A 63 8.52 4.18 -0.50
N ILE A 64 7.34 3.62 -0.79
CA ILE A 64 6.06 4.25 -0.50
C ILE A 64 5.89 4.36 1.01
N LYS A 65 5.87 5.60 1.51
CA LYS A 65 5.63 5.95 2.90
C LYS A 65 4.31 6.70 3.04
N GLN A 66 3.76 6.74 4.25
CA GLN A 66 2.50 7.43 4.50
C GLN A 66 2.47 8.91 4.02
N PRO A 67 3.54 9.72 4.17
CA PRO A 67 3.56 11.08 3.62
C PRO A 67 3.44 11.13 2.09
N LEU A 68 4.02 10.15 1.39
CA LEU A 68 3.92 10.05 -0.07
C LEU A 68 2.48 9.73 -0.50
N VAL A 69 1.84 8.81 0.20
CA VAL A 69 0.42 8.49 -0.02
C VAL A 69 -0.46 9.72 0.24
N SER A 70 -0.17 10.48 1.30
CA SER A 70 -0.88 11.73 1.59
C SER A 70 -0.71 12.78 0.47
N ALA A 71 0.51 12.91 -0.08
CA ALA A 71 0.75 13.79 -1.23
C ALA A 71 -0.05 13.36 -2.46
N TRP A 72 -0.08 12.05 -2.77
CA TRP A 72 -0.90 11.54 -3.88
C TRP A 72 -2.39 11.75 -3.67
N ILE A 73 -2.89 11.68 -2.44
CA ILE A 73 -4.31 11.94 -2.14
C ILE A 73 -4.65 13.42 -2.33
N LYS A 74 -3.76 14.35 -1.91
CA LYS A 74 -3.96 15.78 -2.13
C LYS A 74 -4.05 16.12 -3.63
N ASP A 75 -3.18 15.50 -4.41
CA ASP A 75 -3.12 15.68 -5.86
C ASP A 75 -3.94 14.62 -6.61
N GLU A 76 -4.87 13.91 -5.95
CA GLU A 76 -5.56 12.74 -6.54
C GLU A 76 -6.25 13.11 -7.86
N GLN A 77 -6.95 14.25 -7.88
CA GLN A 77 -7.62 14.72 -9.08
C GLN A 77 -6.64 14.93 -10.24
N LYS A 78 -5.48 15.53 -9.97
CA LYS A 78 -4.43 15.73 -10.97
C LYS A 78 -3.92 14.39 -11.50
N TRP A 79 -3.66 13.41 -10.62
CA TRP A 79 -3.21 12.08 -11.02
C TRP A 79 -4.25 11.36 -11.89
N ARG A 80 -5.55 11.49 -11.55
CA ARG A 80 -6.67 10.90 -12.31
C ARG A 80 -6.81 11.54 -13.69
N GLU A 81 -6.72 12.87 -13.77
CA GLU A 81 -6.75 13.61 -15.03
C GLU A 81 -5.55 13.24 -15.92
N GLU A 82 -4.35 13.17 -15.37
CA GLU A 82 -3.13 12.80 -16.09
C GLU A 82 -3.19 11.35 -16.60
N TYR A 83 -3.77 10.44 -15.81
CA TYR A 83 -4.03 9.07 -16.24
C TYR A 83 -5.05 9.00 -17.37
N ALA A 84 -6.15 9.76 -17.29
CA ALA A 84 -7.16 9.83 -18.35
C ALA A 84 -6.60 10.43 -19.65
N LYS A 85 -5.71 11.42 -19.55
CA LYS A 85 -5.03 12.02 -20.72
C LYS A 85 -4.01 11.07 -21.36
N SER A 86 -3.47 10.13 -20.59
CA SER A 86 -2.45 9.17 -21.05
C SER A 86 -3.05 7.82 -21.48
N SER A 87 -4.38 7.68 -21.45
CA SER A 87 -5.13 6.47 -21.83
C SER A 87 -5.83 6.64 -23.17
#